data_AF-A0A2A8HZI9-F1
#
_entry.id   AF-A0A2A8HZI9-F1
#
_cell.length_a   1.000
_cell.length_b   1.000
_cell.length_c   1.000
_cell.angle_alpha   90.00
_cell.angle_beta   90.00
_cell.angle_gamma   90.00
#
_symmetry.space_group_name_H-M   'P 1'
#
loop_
_entity.id
_entity.type
_entity.pdbx_description
1 polymer ?
#
loop_
_entity_poly.entity_id
_entity_poly.type
_entity_poly.pdbx_seq_one_letter_code
_entity_poly.pdbx_strand_id
1 'polypeptide(L)'
;MIARSGTGWQVMLADLSLILFMVTAAVLAKRPEVPPPVPTRPQADLHASEQAEPLAVWIAAPDAPGLDEWLAAQPADARQQLTVTAFYTPGGQARALAEAARIVAAAGPGAEAARIVIEPGAGPPRAAIAFDVPPGLARGLRDELAKTAASPPAPTKDRP
;
A
#
# COMPACT_ATOMS: atom_id res chain seq x y z
N MET A 1 46.10 -42.99 -10.63
CA MET A 1 44.64 -43.15 -10.78
C MET A 1 43.98 -42.08 -9.91
N ILE A 2 43.47 -41.00 -10.51
CA ILE A 2 42.93 -39.84 -9.76
C ILE A 2 41.47 -40.15 -9.42
N ALA A 3 41.17 -40.35 -8.13
CA ALA A 3 39.80 -40.51 -7.66
C ALA A 3 39.06 -39.16 -7.77
N ARG A 4 37.94 -39.12 -8.53
CA ARG A 4 37.10 -37.93 -8.66
C ARG A 4 36.12 -37.87 -7.49
N SER A 5 36.48 -37.15 -6.43
CA SER A 5 35.63 -36.93 -5.23
C SER A 5 34.51 -35.89 -5.46
N GLY A 6 33.96 -35.79 -6.68
CA GLY A 6 32.97 -34.76 -7.06
C GLY A 6 31.55 -35.28 -7.29
N THR A 7 31.34 -36.59 -7.46
CA THR A 7 30.06 -37.13 -7.96
C THR A 7 29.01 -37.34 -6.86
N GLY A 8 29.41 -37.62 -5.61
CA GLY A 8 28.48 -38.03 -4.55
C GLY A 8 27.49 -36.94 -4.10
N TRP A 9 27.96 -35.72 -3.89
CA TRP A 9 27.10 -34.61 -3.43
C TRP A 9 26.17 -34.10 -4.54
N GLN A 10 26.61 -34.15 -5.81
CA GLN A 10 25.79 -33.77 -6.96
C GLN A 10 24.61 -34.73 -7.13
N VAL A 11 24.83 -36.03 -6.96
CA VAL A 11 23.76 -37.04 -7.03
C VAL A 11 22.77 -36.85 -5.89
N MET A 12 23.24 -36.55 -4.68
CA MET A 12 22.36 -36.26 -3.53
C MET A 12 21.50 -35.01 -3.76
N LEU A 13 22.08 -33.92 -4.29
CA LEU A 13 21.30 -32.72 -4.63
C LEU A 13 20.31 -32.96 -5.76
N ALA A 14 20.70 -33.74 -6.77
CA ALA A 14 19.81 -34.08 -7.88
C ALA A 14 18.61 -34.91 -7.40
N ASP A 15 18.84 -35.91 -6.55
CA ASP A 15 17.79 -36.78 -6.01
C ASP A 15 16.84 -35.99 -5.09
N LEU A 16 17.38 -35.16 -4.19
CA LEU A 16 16.57 -34.29 -3.34
C LEU A 16 15.74 -33.29 -4.15
N SER A 17 16.30 -32.72 -5.22
CA SER A 17 15.58 -31.80 -6.11
C SER A 17 14.46 -32.51 -6.88
N LEU A 18 14.71 -33.74 -7.35
CA LEU A 18 13.71 -34.54 -8.05
C LEU A 18 12.57 -34.96 -7.13
N ILE A 19 12.87 -35.39 -5.89
CA ILE A 19 11.87 -35.70 -4.87
C ILE A 19 11.02 -34.47 -4.55
N LEU A 20 11.67 -33.32 -4.29
CA LEU A 20 10.97 -32.08 -3.96
C LEU A 20 10.07 -31.62 -5.11
N PHE A 21 10.56 -31.71 -6.35
CA PHE A 21 9.77 -31.41 -7.55
C PHE A 21 8.55 -32.32 -7.65
N MET A 22 8.74 -33.64 -7.51
CA MET A 22 7.65 -34.61 -7.68
C MET A 22 6.57 -34.44 -6.60
N VAL A 23 6.95 -34.16 -5.36
CA VAL A 23 6.01 -33.86 -4.26
C VAL A 23 5.22 -32.59 -4.54
N THR A 24 5.89 -31.52 -5.00
CA THR A 24 5.24 -30.24 -5.33
C THR A 24 4.26 -30.39 -6.49
N ALA A 25 4.67 -31.10 -7.55
CA ALA A 25 3.83 -31.40 -8.70
C ALA A 25 2.60 -32.24 -8.31
N ALA A 26 2.77 -33.22 -7.43
CA ALA A 26 1.66 -34.08 -6.96
C ALA A 26 0.61 -33.29 -6.15
N VAL A 27 1.04 -32.30 -5.37
CA VAL A 27 0.11 -31.40 -4.66
C VAL A 27 -0.62 -30.49 -5.65
N LEU A 28 0.08 -29.95 -6.65
CA LEU A 28 -0.51 -29.09 -7.67
C LEU A 28 -1.56 -29.85 -8.51
N ALA A 29 -1.26 -31.09 -8.91
CA ALA A 29 -2.15 -31.93 -9.70
C ALA A 29 -3.42 -32.36 -8.95
N LYS A 30 -3.42 -32.32 -7.61
CA LYS A 30 -4.60 -32.63 -6.78
C LYS A 30 -5.54 -31.43 -6.59
N ARG A 31 -5.22 -30.26 -7.14
CA ARG A 31 -6.13 -29.11 -7.06
C ARG A 31 -7.37 -29.38 -7.91
N PRO A 32 -8.58 -29.16 -7.37
CA PRO A 32 -9.80 -29.27 -8.17
C PRO A 32 -9.77 -28.25 -9.32
N GLU A 33 -10.13 -28.71 -10.52
CA GLU A 33 -10.34 -27.86 -11.68
C GLU A 33 -11.40 -26.80 -11.32
N VAL A 34 -11.01 -25.53 -11.28
CA VAL A 34 -11.95 -24.43 -11.06
C VAL A 34 -12.62 -24.14 -12.39
N PRO A 35 -13.97 -24.21 -12.50
CA PRO A 35 -14.67 -23.86 -13.71
C PRO A 35 -14.28 -22.45 -14.19
N PRO A 36 -14.19 -22.21 -15.51
CA PRO A 36 -13.91 -20.89 -16.02
C PRO A 36 -14.97 -19.91 -15.48
N PRO A 37 -14.56 -18.73 -14.98
CA PRO A 37 -15.50 -17.76 -14.44
C PRO A 37 -16.49 -17.35 -15.54
N VAL A 38 -17.78 -17.42 -15.21
CA VAL A 38 -18.85 -16.83 -16.01
C VAL A 38 -18.55 -15.33 -16.12
N PRO A 39 -18.60 -14.70 -17.31
CA PRO A 39 -18.32 -13.27 -17.44
C PRO A 39 -19.35 -12.47 -16.65
N THR A 40 -18.96 -12.06 -15.45
CA THR A 40 -19.71 -11.11 -14.63
C THR A 40 -19.54 -9.74 -15.29
N ARG A 41 -20.66 -9.03 -15.49
CA ARG A 41 -20.68 -7.64 -15.94
C ARG A 41 -19.61 -6.86 -15.16
N PRO A 42 -18.79 -5.99 -15.77
CA PRO A 42 -17.75 -5.28 -15.04
C PRO A 42 -18.42 -4.43 -13.95
N GLN A 43 -18.38 -4.91 -12.70
CA GLN A 43 -18.25 -4.00 -11.59
C GLN A 43 -16.96 -3.26 -11.88
N ALA A 44 -16.96 -1.94 -11.78
CA ALA A 44 -15.71 -1.23 -11.64
C ALA A 44 -15.03 -1.88 -10.43
N ASP A 45 -14.06 -2.76 -10.70
CA ASP A 45 -13.27 -3.37 -9.66
C ASP A 45 -12.57 -2.19 -9.00
N LEU A 46 -13.08 -1.79 -7.84
CA LEU A 46 -12.45 -0.82 -6.98
C LEU A 46 -11.24 -1.55 -6.39
N HIS A 47 -10.20 -1.70 -7.21
CA HIS A 47 -8.94 -2.31 -6.82
C HIS A 47 -8.35 -1.47 -5.70
N ALA A 48 -7.89 -2.14 -4.65
CA ALA A 48 -7.14 -1.50 -3.57
C ALA A 48 -5.95 -0.73 -4.18
N SER A 49 -5.59 0.39 -3.56
CA SER A 49 -4.46 1.18 -4.04
C SER A 49 -3.20 0.33 -4.05
N GLU A 50 -2.43 0.35 -5.14
CA GLU A 50 -1.11 -0.29 -5.16
C GLU A 50 -0.22 0.36 -4.09
N GLN A 51 0.26 -0.47 -3.17
CA GLN A 51 1.13 -0.11 -2.06
C GLN A 51 2.30 -1.09 -2.05
N ALA A 52 3.50 -0.61 -1.72
CA ALA A 52 4.62 -1.49 -1.46
C ALA A 52 4.40 -2.29 -0.17
N GLU A 53 5.23 -3.32 0.07
CA GLU A 53 5.15 -4.09 1.31
C GLU A 53 5.36 -3.18 2.53
N PRO A 54 4.44 -3.22 3.51
CA PRO A 54 4.50 -2.36 4.68
C PRO A 54 5.62 -2.82 5.62
N LEU A 55 6.44 -1.87 6.07
CA LEU A 55 7.43 -2.08 7.13
C LEU A 55 6.77 -2.17 8.50
N ALA A 56 5.78 -1.32 8.71
CA ALA A 56 5.07 -1.20 9.98
C ALA A 56 3.63 -0.77 9.70
N VAL A 57 2.70 -1.27 10.53
CA VAL A 57 1.27 -0.98 10.41
C VAL A 57 0.74 -0.54 11.77
N TRP A 58 -0.03 0.54 11.75
CA TRP A 58 -0.85 1.03 12.85
C TRP A 58 -2.33 0.83 12.51
N ILE A 59 -3.12 0.43 13.49
CA ILE A 59 -4.57 0.23 13.35
C ILE A 59 -5.24 1.01 14.47
N ALA A 60 -6.20 1.87 14.11
CA ALA A 60 -6.96 2.61 15.10
C ALA A 60 -7.77 1.66 15.99
N ALA A 61 -7.54 1.72 17.30
CA ALA A 61 -8.32 1.04 18.31
C ALA A 61 -8.43 1.91 19.58
N PRO A 62 -9.47 1.74 20.42
CA PRO A 62 -9.67 2.58 21.61
C PRO A 62 -8.48 2.64 22.57
N ASP A 63 -7.75 1.53 22.71
CA ASP A 63 -6.60 1.40 23.62
C ASP A 63 -5.26 1.36 22.87
N ALA A 64 -5.24 1.65 21.56
CA ALA A 64 -4.00 1.71 20.80
C ALA A 64 -3.28 3.04 21.04
N PRO A 65 -1.93 3.05 20.99
CA PRO A 65 -1.16 4.30 20.97
C PRO A 65 -1.65 5.23 19.86
N GLY A 66 -1.56 6.54 20.12
CA GLY A 66 -1.81 7.55 19.10
C GLY A 66 -0.87 7.37 17.90
N LEU A 67 -1.28 7.85 16.73
CA LEU A 67 -0.45 7.76 15.52
C LEU A 67 0.87 8.54 15.70
N ASP A 68 0.85 9.66 16.42
CA ASP A 68 2.03 10.43 16.84
C ASP A 68 3.01 9.60 17.68
N GLU A 69 2.52 8.94 18.73
CA GLU A 69 3.33 8.10 19.61
C GLU A 69 3.93 6.92 18.84
N TRP A 70 3.10 6.27 18.02
CA TRP A 70 3.55 5.17 17.17
C TRP A 70 4.62 5.63 16.17
N LEU A 71 4.45 6.79 15.52
CA LEU A 71 5.43 7.36 14.60
C LEU A 71 6.75 7.70 15.30
N ALA A 72 6.71 8.23 16.52
CA ALA A 72 7.90 8.55 17.30
C ALA A 72 8.73 7.29 17.64
N ALA A 73 8.10 6.12 17.68
CA ALA A 73 8.78 4.84 17.88
C ALA A 73 9.39 4.26 16.59
N GLN A 74 9.11 4.83 15.41
CA GLN A 74 9.60 4.32 14.14
C GLN A 74 10.98 4.92 13.78
N PRO A 75 11.88 4.15 13.16
CA PRO A 75 13.12 4.70 12.61
C PRO A 75 12.82 5.68 11.46
N ALA A 76 13.31 6.92 11.58
CA ALA A 76 13.15 7.91 10.53
C ALA A 76 14.05 7.60 9.32
N ASP A 77 13.46 7.51 8.13
CA ASP A 77 14.17 7.39 6.85
C ASP A 77 13.45 8.22 5.78
N ALA A 78 14.19 9.03 5.01
CA ALA A 78 13.62 9.93 4.00
C ALA A 78 12.92 9.21 2.82
N ARG A 79 13.17 7.91 2.65
CA ARG A 79 12.54 7.06 1.63
C ARG A 79 11.21 6.46 2.09
N GLN A 80 10.88 6.62 3.37
CA GLN A 80 9.62 6.13 3.91
C GLN A 80 8.48 7.08 3.55
N GLN A 81 7.33 6.49 3.21
CA GLN A 81 6.08 7.18 3.01
C GLN A 81 5.06 6.63 4.01
N LEU A 82 4.47 7.53 4.78
CA LEU A 82 3.29 7.23 5.60
C LEU A 82 2.04 7.27 4.72
N THR A 83 1.25 6.21 4.73
CA THR A 83 -0.06 6.16 4.07
C THR A 83 -1.13 5.85 5.11
N VAL A 84 -2.11 6.75 5.25
CA VAL A 84 -3.30 6.57 6.10
C VAL A 84 -4.46 6.16 5.22
N THR A 85 -5.04 5.00 5.48
CA THR A 85 -6.20 4.45 4.77
C THR A 85 -7.42 4.46 5.68
N ALA A 86 -8.50 5.09 5.23
CA ALA A 86 -9.82 4.99 5.86
C ALA A 86 -10.81 4.27 4.93
N PHE A 87 -11.79 3.58 5.51
CA PHE A 87 -12.76 2.80 4.75
C PHE A 87 -14.14 3.48 4.72
N TYR A 88 -14.87 3.33 3.63
CA TYR A 88 -16.23 3.87 3.51
C TYR A 88 -17.23 2.87 2.94
N THR A 89 -18.45 2.93 3.47
CA THR A 89 -19.64 2.37 2.81
C THR A 89 -20.20 3.37 1.79
N PRO A 90 -21.08 2.95 0.86
CA PRO A 90 -21.67 3.87 -0.13
C PRO A 90 -22.23 5.15 0.51
N GLY A 91 -21.81 6.32 -0.01
CA GLY A 91 -22.19 7.64 0.53
C GLY A 91 -21.34 8.15 1.70
N GLY A 92 -20.40 7.35 2.21
CA GLY A 92 -19.54 7.68 3.36
C GLY A 92 -18.20 8.33 3.03
N GLN A 93 -17.89 8.62 1.75
CA GLN A 93 -16.57 9.05 1.30
C GLN A 93 -16.07 10.31 2.03
N ALA A 94 -16.94 11.32 2.14
CA ALA A 94 -16.59 12.58 2.81
C ALA A 94 -16.27 12.37 4.30
N ARG A 95 -16.99 11.46 4.95
CA ARG A 95 -16.75 11.12 6.35
C ARG A 95 -15.41 10.39 6.52
N ALA A 96 -15.13 9.40 5.67
CA ALA A 96 -13.86 8.67 5.71
C ALA A 96 -12.66 9.59 5.45
N LEU A 97 -12.79 10.52 4.49
CA LEU A 97 -11.77 11.51 4.21
C LEU A 97 -11.53 12.45 5.39
N ALA A 98 -12.61 12.97 6.00
CA ALA A 98 -12.51 13.83 7.18
C ALA A 98 -11.89 13.08 8.38
N GLU A 99 -12.20 11.80 8.54
CA GLU A 99 -11.62 10.95 9.57
C GLU A 99 -10.11 10.75 9.37
N ALA A 100 -9.68 10.36 8.18
CA ALA A 100 -8.27 10.24 7.85
C ALA A 100 -7.51 11.57 8.02
N ALA A 101 -8.11 12.68 7.60
CA ALA A 101 -7.52 14.02 7.76
C ALA A 101 -7.36 14.40 9.25
N ARG A 102 -8.32 14.07 10.12
CA ARG A 102 -8.20 14.29 11.56
C ARG A 102 -7.06 13.46 12.18
N ILE A 103 -6.92 12.20 11.76
CA ILE A 103 -5.83 11.32 12.23
C ILE A 103 -4.47 11.90 11.84
N VAL A 104 -4.30 12.32 10.58
CA VAL A 104 -3.07 12.95 10.09
C VAL A 104 -2.79 14.26 10.84
N ALA A 105 -3.80 15.10 11.06
CA ALA A 105 -3.64 16.35 11.79
C ALA A 105 -3.22 16.13 13.26
N ALA A 106 -3.81 15.12 13.91
CA ALA A 106 -3.45 14.76 15.29
C ALA A 106 -2.03 14.20 15.41
N ALA A 107 -1.52 13.53 14.38
CA ALA A 107 -0.17 13.00 14.33
C ALA A 107 0.94 14.06 14.18
N GLY A 108 0.57 15.30 13.84
CA GLY A 108 1.48 16.45 13.82
C GLY A 108 2.57 16.37 12.74
N PRO A 109 3.77 16.95 12.97
CA PRO A 109 4.82 17.08 11.97
C PRO A 109 5.29 15.76 11.35
N GLY A 110 5.23 14.65 12.11
CA GLY A 110 5.60 13.33 11.61
C GLY A 110 4.70 12.81 10.47
N ALA A 111 3.51 13.39 10.30
CA ALA A 111 2.56 13.04 9.27
C ALA A 111 2.35 14.14 8.20
N GLU A 112 3.17 15.19 8.18
CA GLU A 112 3.01 16.32 7.25
C GLU A 112 3.01 15.89 5.78
N ALA A 113 3.87 14.92 5.43
CA ALA A 113 3.95 14.37 4.08
C ALA A 113 3.06 13.13 3.86
N ALA A 114 2.12 12.85 4.76
CA ALA A 114 1.29 11.65 4.66
C ALA A 114 0.46 11.61 3.36
N ARG A 115 0.30 10.40 2.84
CA ARG A 115 -0.66 10.07 1.79
C ARG A 115 -1.95 9.66 2.48
N ILE A 116 -3.08 10.26 2.08
CA ILE A 116 -4.40 9.82 2.51
C ILE A 116 -5.03 9.02 1.37
N VAL A 117 -5.51 7.83 1.69
CA VAL A 117 -6.27 6.96 0.79
C VAL A 117 -7.61 6.66 1.44
N ILE A 118 -8.69 6.69 0.65
CA ILE A 118 -9.99 6.20 1.10
C ILE A 118 -10.41 5.04 0.21
N GLU A 119 -10.81 3.93 0.81
CA GLU A 119 -11.18 2.71 0.09
C GLU A 119 -12.62 2.30 0.44
N PRO A 120 -13.40 1.75 -0.50
CA PRO A 120 -14.65 1.12 -0.17
C PRO A 120 -14.42 -0.03 0.82
N GLY A 121 -15.24 -0.13 1.84
CA GLY A 121 -15.14 -1.18 2.84
C GLY A 121 -15.66 -0.77 4.20
N ALA A 122 -15.41 -1.64 5.17
CA ALA A 122 -15.71 -1.39 6.57
C ALA A 122 -14.49 -1.78 7.42
N GLY A 123 -14.27 -1.04 8.50
CA GLY A 123 -13.16 -1.30 9.41
C GLY A 123 -12.58 -0.01 9.98
N PRO A 124 -11.72 -0.13 11.00
CA PRO A 124 -11.02 1.02 11.54
C PRO A 124 -10.03 1.60 10.51
N PRO A 125 -9.74 2.91 10.57
CA PRO A 125 -8.63 3.48 9.85
C PRO A 125 -7.31 2.78 10.20
N ARG A 126 -6.42 2.68 9.21
CA ARG A 126 -5.08 2.12 9.35
C ARG A 126 -4.04 3.08 8.81
N ALA A 127 -2.82 2.99 9.30
CA ALA A 127 -1.67 3.67 8.72
C ALA A 127 -0.56 2.66 8.47
N ALA A 128 0.16 2.82 7.36
CA ALA A 128 1.29 1.98 7.02
C ALA A 128 2.48 2.83 6.61
N ILE A 129 3.67 2.40 6.99
CA ILE A 129 4.94 2.95 6.50
C ILE A 129 5.50 1.97 5.47
N ALA A 130 5.82 2.46 4.28
CA ALA A 130 6.46 1.68 3.22
C ALA A 130 7.54 2.49 2.51
N PHE A 131 8.43 1.83 1.75
CA PHE A 131 9.45 2.51 0.93
C PHE A 131 8.91 2.85 -0.47
N ASP A 132 7.80 3.57 -0.54
CA ASP A 132 7.10 3.92 -1.80
C ASP A 132 6.90 5.42 -1.96
N VAL A 133 7.81 6.24 -1.43
CA VAL A 133 7.85 7.69 -1.72
C VAL A 133 7.84 7.85 -3.25
N PRO A 134 6.78 8.44 -3.84
CA PRO A 134 6.67 8.54 -5.27
C PRO A 134 7.76 9.50 -5.77
N PRO A 135 8.43 9.21 -6.89
CA PRO A 135 9.45 10.08 -7.46
C PRO A 135 8.81 11.40 -7.90
N GLY A 136 8.83 12.42 -7.03
CA GLY A 136 8.53 13.84 -7.31
C GLY A 136 7.10 14.22 -7.77
N LEU A 137 6.34 13.33 -8.37
CA LEU A 137 5.12 13.66 -9.12
C LEU A 137 4.00 14.24 -8.24
N ALA A 138 3.75 13.60 -7.09
CA ALA A 138 2.71 14.05 -6.15
C ALA A 138 3.07 15.36 -5.44
N ARG A 139 4.37 15.65 -5.27
CA ARG A 139 4.84 16.91 -4.65
C ARG A 139 4.74 18.06 -5.66
N GLY A 140 5.10 17.82 -6.92
CA GLY A 140 4.92 18.77 -8.01
C GLY A 140 3.46 19.21 -8.21
N LEU A 141 2.50 18.29 -8.14
CA LEU A 141 1.07 18.63 -8.23
C LEU A 141 0.57 19.42 -7.02
N ARG A 142 1.05 19.11 -5.81
CA ARG A 142 0.72 19.88 -4.59
C ARG A 142 1.26 21.30 -4.68
N ASP A 143 2.50 21.45 -5.12
CA ASP A 143 3.14 22.76 -5.31
C ASP A 143 2.42 23.57 -6.41
N GLU A 144 1.98 22.90 -7.49
CA GLU A 144 1.20 23.54 -8.54
C GLU A 144 -0.21 23.97 -8.07
N LEU A 145 -0.90 23.14 -7.30
CA LEU A 145 -2.20 23.47 -6.72
C LEU A 145 -2.07 24.62 -5.70
N ALA A 146 -1.04 24.61 -4.86
CA ALA A 146 -0.74 25.69 -3.93
C ALA A 146 -0.43 27.01 -4.66
N LYS A 147 0.34 26.94 -5.75
CA LYS A 147 0.63 28.09 -6.61
C LYS A 147 -0.61 28.63 -7.32
N THR A 148 -1.49 27.75 -7.78
CA THR A 148 -2.76 28.10 -8.43
C THR A 148 -3.73 28.76 -7.44
N ALA A 149 -3.83 28.24 -6.22
CA ALA A 149 -4.64 28.83 -5.16
C ALA A 149 -4.11 30.20 -4.68
N ALA A 150 -2.81 30.44 -4.79
CA ALA A 150 -2.18 31.72 -4.46
C ALA A 150 -2.23 32.77 -5.58
N SER A 151 -2.69 32.41 -6.79
CA SER A 151 -2.76 33.33 -7.92
C SER A 151 -4.06 34.15 -7.90
N PRO A 152 -4.02 35.50 -7.83
CA PRO A 152 -5.22 36.32 -7.78
C PRO A 152 -6.02 36.24 -9.10
N PRO A 153 -7.37 36.36 -9.04
CA PRO A 153 -8.22 36.29 -10.24
C PRO A 153 -7.88 37.44 -11.20
N ALA A 154 -7.75 37.10 -12.48
CA ALA A 154 -7.43 38.06 -13.54
C ALA A 154 -8.50 39.19 -13.61
N PRO A 155 -8.11 40.45 -13.81
CA PRO A 155 -9.05 41.54 -13.91
C PRO A 155 -9.96 41.35 -15.13
N THR A 156 -11.26 41.25 -14.88
CA THR A 156 -12.31 41.29 -15.90
C THR A 156 -12.20 42.60 -16.66
N LYS A 157 -11.67 42.53 -17.88
CA LYS A 157 -11.65 43.65 -18.80
C LYS A 157 -13.06 43.81 -19.36
N ASP A 158 -13.87 44.62 -18.67
CA ASP A 158 -15.08 45.17 -19.26
C ASP A 158 -14.71 45.82 -20.60
N ARG A 159 -15.34 45.32 -21.66
CA ARG A 159 -15.26 45.92 -22.98
C ARG A 159 -16.60 46.61 -23.26
N PRO A 160 -16.58 47.89 -23.70
CA PRO A 160 -17.79 48.64 -24.02
C PRO A 160 -18.51 48.09 -25.25
#